data_AF-A0A918TT77-F1
#
_entry.id   AF-A0A918TT77-F1
#
_cell.length_a   1.000
_cell.length_b   1.000
_cell.length_c   1.000
_cell.angle_alpha   90.00
_cell.angle_beta   90.00
_cell.angle_gamma   90.00
#
_symmetry.space_group_name_H-M   'P 1'
#
loop_
_entity.id
_entity.type
_entity.pdbx_description
1 polymer ?
#
loop_
_entity_poly.entity_id
_entity_poly.type
_entity_poly.pdbx_seq_one_letter_code
_entity_poly.pdbx_strand_id
1 'polypeptide(L)'
;MDRPDTTRHQWQVPAGSDRGSKGEPFAATHVVPATGLDSWRTPDAMKAPDGRLDPGTRVQVVERSPSGWARVVCASGGWPVWVDGRRLQEPTESEQAIGMELLSQLKTSLGTYQQLLDDLQAQRIDFDSFRRQAFHAGLVMRDSGALLLDLPSGTWYWYDGIRLHTMGSFLDEEPPPDRAAGSAEG
;
A
#
# COMPACT_ATOMS: atom_id res chain seq x y z
N MET A 1 45.55 -4.44 -40.56
CA MET A 1 44.97 -4.94 -39.30
C MET A 1 43.66 -4.21 -39.13
N ASP A 2 42.59 -4.88 -39.52
CA ASP A 2 41.24 -4.36 -39.70
C ASP A 2 40.45 -4.61 -38.41
N ARG A 3 39.75 -3.61 -37.88
CA ARG A 3 38.85 -3.75 -36.72
C ARG A 3 37.58 -2.94 -36.96
N PRO A 4 36.39 -3.56 -36.76
CA PRO A 4 35.14 -3.07 -37.33
C PRO A 4 34.48 -1.93 -36.54
N ASP A 5 33.81 -1.09 -37.31
CA ASP A 5 32.79 -0.12 -36.95
C ASP A 5 31.72 -0.76 -36.04
N THR A 6 31.54 -0.20 -34.84
CA THR A 6 30.41 -0.55 -33.97
C THR A 6 29.49 0.67 -33.91
N THR A 7 28.61 0.76 -34.90
CA THR A 7 27.47 1.67 -34.89
C THR A 7 26.55 1.32 -33.72
N ARG A 8 26.67 2.06 -32.62
CA ARG A 8 25.72 2.03 -31.50
C ARG A 8 24.49 2.83 -31.92
N HIS A 9 23.38 2.16 -32.23
CA HIS A 9 22.08 2.80 -32.44
C HIS A 9 21.63 3.48 -31.13
N GLN A 10 22.04 4.74 -30.98
CA GLN A 10 21.57 5.64 -29.95
C GLN A 10 20.15 6.06 -30.33
N TRP A 11 19.15 5.43 -29.70
CA TRP A 11 17.75 5.82 -29.84
C TRP A 11 17.58 7.24 -29.28
N GLN A 12 17.38 8.19 -30.19
CA GLN A 12 17.02 9.57 -29.88
C GLN A 12 15.52 9.63 -29.59
N VAL A 13 15.17 9.97 -28.35
CA VAL A 13 13.79 10.34 -27.98
C VAL A 13 13.46 11.70 -28.58
N PRO A 14 12.35 11.85 -29.34
CA PRO A 14 11.95 13.15 -29.85
C PRO A 14 11.53 14.04 -28.67
N ALA A 15 12.14 15.22 -28.59
CA ALA A 15 11.78 16.26 -27.64
C ALA A 15 10.34 16.73 -27.91
N GLY A 16 9.42 16.33 -27.04
CA GLY A 16 8.00 16.69 -27.11
C GLY A 16 7.42 16.86 -25.72
N SER A 17 7.47 18.09 -25.22
CA SER A 17 6.66 18.67 -24.13
C SER A 17 6.55 17.88 -22.82
N ASP A 18 7.61 17.94 -22.02
CA ASP A 18 7.55 17.68 -20.58
C ASP A 18 6.94 18.89 -19.87
N ARG A 19 5.61 18.95 -19.83
CA ARG A 19 4.85 19.85 -18.94
C ARG A 19 3.69 19.06 -18.34
N GLY A 20 3.93 18.42 -17.20
CA GLY A 20 2.88 17.73 -16.44
C GLY A 20 3.36 17.11 -15.12
N SER A 21 3.50 17.97 -14.10
CA SER A 21 3.53 17.66 -12.66
C SER A 21 4.75 16.90 -12.09
N LYS A 22 5.45 17.57 -11.16
CA LYS A 22 6.09 16.88 -10.03
C LYS A 22 4.99 16.04 -9.36
N GLY A 23 5.19 14.73 -9.37
CA GLY A 23 4.14 13.72 -9.18
C GLY A 23 3.30 13.92 -7.92
N GLU A 24 2.00 14.07 -8.13
CA GLU A 24 1.05 13.81 -7.05
C GLU A 24 1.21 12.37 -6.56
N PRO A 25 1.11 12.12 -5.24
CA PRO A 25 1.16 10.77 -4.72
C PRO A 25 0.03 9.94 -5.31
N PHE A 26 0.30 8.67 -5.58
CA PHE A 26 -0.69 7.74 -6.11
C PHE A 26 -1.95 7.71 -5.24
N ALA A 27 -3.11 7.88 -5.88
CA ALA A 27 -4.42 7.80 -5.23
C ALA A 27 -5.30 6.80 -5.98
N ALA A 28 -5.52 5.63 -5.38
CA ALA A 28 -6.34 4.58 -5.98
C ALA A 28 -7.80 5.04 -6.15
N THR A 29 -8.21 5.24 -7.39
CA THR A 29 -9.57 5.65 -7.73
C THR A 29 -10.49 4.47 -8.05
N HIS A 30 -9.92 3.35 -8.51
CA HIS A 30 -10.65 2.19 -9.01
C HIS A 30 -9.90 0.89 -8.70
N VAL A 31 -10.59 -0.23 -8.83
CA VAL A 31 -10.07 -1.58 -8.66
C VAL A 31 -10.33 -2.39 -9.93
N VAL A 32 -9.33 -3.19 -10.32
CA VAL A 32 -9.47 -4.16 -11.41
C VAL A 32 -10.40 -5.30 -10.94
N PRO A 33 -11.43 -5.68 -11.71
CA PRO A 33 -12.38 -6.71 -11.34
C PRO A 33 -11.69 -8.06 -11.05
N ALA A 34 -12.38 -8.94 -10.32
CA ALA A 34 -11.90 -10.28 -9.98
C ALA A 34 -11.47 -11.13 -11.21
N THR A 35 -11.98 -10.79 -12.39
CA THR A 35 -11.60 -11.42 -13.67
C THR A 35 -10.29 -10.90 -14.26
N GLY A 36 -9.62 -9.91 -13.65
CA GLY A 36 -8.52 -9.18 -14.28
C GLY A 36 -8.99 -8.29 -15.44
N LEU A 37 -8.06 -7.52 -16.02
CA LEU A 37 -8.31 -6.71 -17.23
C LEU A 37 -7.12 -6.74 -18.18
N ASP A 38 -7.39 -6.98 -19.44
CA ASP A 38 -6.38 -6.81 -20.50
C ASP A 38 -5.97 -5.33 -20.60
N SER A 39 -4.71 -5.11 -20.97
CA SER A 39 -4.12 -3.78 -21.07
C SER A 39 -3.37 -3.58 -22.38
N TRP A 40 -3.38 -2.33 -22.86
CA TRP A 40 -2.80 -1.92 -24.11
C TRP A 40 -1.98 -0.64 -23.97
N ARG A 41 -0.99 -0.46 -24.83
CA ARG A 41 -0.26 0.82 -24.94
C ARG A 41 -1.08 1.93 -25.60
N THR A 42 -2.07 1.55 -26.40
CA THR A 42 -3.01 2.44 -27.09
C THR A 42 -4.43 1.89 -27.00
N PRO A 43 -5.49 2.72 -26.97
CA PRO A 43 -6.86 2.27 -26.79
C PRO A 43 -7.44 1.62 -28.05
N ASP A 44 -7.03 0.38 -28.33
CA ASP A 44 -7.42 -0.39 -29.51
C ASP A 44 -7.76 -1.84 -29.15
N ALA A 45 -9.06 -2.17 -29.19
CA ALA A 45 -9.58 -3.49 -28.85
C ALA A 45 -9.39 -4.51 -29.99
N MET A 46 -9.06 -4.07 -31.20
CA MET A 46 -8.80 -4.95 -32.34
C MET A 46 -7.39 -5.53 -32.30
N LYS A 47 -6.48 -4.90 -31.55
CA LYS A 47 -5.12 -5.37 -31.32
C LYS A 47 -5.12 -6.39 -30.17
N ALA A 48 -4.25 -7.40 -30.28
CA ALA A 48 -3.93 -8.25 -29.13
C ALA A 48 -3.44 -7.41 -27.93
N PRO A 49 -3.86 -7.74 -26.69
CA PRO A 49 -3.38 -7.06 -25.49
C PRO A 49 -1.86 -7.05 -25.38
N ASP A 50 -1.30 -5.93 -24.92
CA ASP A 50 0.13 -5.83 -24.61
C ASP A 50 0.45 -6.47 -23.23
N GLY A 51 -0.57 -6.62 -22.38
CA GLY A 51 -0.48 -7.27 -21.09
C GLY A 51 -1.84 -7.45 -20.44
N ARG A 52 -1.84 -7.81 -19.15
CA ARG A 52 -3.04 -7.97 -18.35
C ARG A 52 -2.76 -7.48 -16.93
N LEU A 53 -3.69 -6.73 -16.37
CA LEU A 53 -3.71 -6.33 -14.96
C LEU A 53 -4.34 -7.43 -14.13
N ASP A 54 -3.71 -7.71 -12.99
CA ASP A 54 -4.14 -8.77 -12.10
C ASP A 54 -5.45 -8.39 -11.37
N PRO A 55 -6.30 -9.37 -11.05
CA PRO A 55 -7.49 -9.18 -10.22
C PRO A 55 -7.21 -8.39 -8.94
N GLY A 56 -8.08 -7.44 -8.60
CA GLY A 56 -7.95 -6.65 -7.37
C GLY A 56 -6.86 -5.58 -7.40
N THR A 57 -6.11 -5.45 -8.51
CA THR A 57 -5.10 -4.38 -8.65
C THR A 57 -5.77 -3.01 -8.50
N ARG A 58 -5.29 -2.22 -7.53
CA ARG A 58 -5.74 -0.83 -7.34
C ARG A 58 -5.07 0.06 -8.37
N VAL A 59 -5.87 0.87 -9.05
CA VAL A 59 -5.41 1.75 -10.12
C VAL A 59 -5.92 3.18 -9.94
N GLN A 60 -5.10 4.12 -10.37
CA GLN A 60 -5.49 5.52 -10.53
C GLN A 60 -5.82 5.76 -12.00
N VAL A 61 -7.06 6.15 -12.29
CA VAL A 61 -7.47 6.58 -13.63
C VAL A 61 -6.94 7.99 -13.82
N VAL A 62 -6.02 8.16 -14.77
CA VAL A 62 -5.41 9.45 -15.10
C VAL A 62 -6.05 10.11 -16.32
N GLU A 63 -6.76 9.34 -17.14
CA GLU A 63 -7.46 9.83 -18.33
C GLU A 63 -8.68 8.95 -18.64
N ARG A 64 -9.80 9.57 -19.04
CA ARG A 64 -10.96 8.86 -19.59
C ARG A 64 -11.21 9.36 -21.02
N SER A 65 -11.23 8.42 -21.95
CA SER A 65 -11.61 8.70 -23.34
C SER A 65 -13.13 8.63 -23.51
N PRO A 66 -13.74 9.48 -24.36
CA PRO A 66 -15.16 9.40 -24.70
C PRO A 66 -15.58 8.04 -25.27
N SER A 67 -14.66 7.26 -25.85
CA SER A 67 -14.93 5.93 -26.38
C SER A 67 -15.03 4.81 -25.32
N GLY A 68 -14.89 5.15 -24.03
CA GLY A 68 -15.02 4.21 -22.91
C GLY A 68 -13.71 3.63 -22.41
N TRP A 69 -12.59 4.00 -23.02
CA TRP A 69 -11.26 3.62 -22.55
C TRP A 69 -10.81 4.46 -21.35
N ALA A 70 -10.06 3.85 -20.45
CA ALA A 70 -9.42 4.54 -19.35
C ALA A 70 -7.90 4.31 -19.40
N ARG A 71 -7.13 5.38 -19.22
CA ARG A 71 -5.69 5.30 -19.01
C ARG A 71 -5.42 5.26 -17.51
N VAL A 72 -4.65 4.27 -17.07
CA VAL A 72 -4.46 3.96 -15.66
C VAL A 72 -2.98 3.83 -15.31
N VAL A 73 -2.66 4.13 -14.05
CA VAL A 73 -1.36 3.86 -13.40
C VAL A 73 -1.57 2.98 -12.16
N CYS A 74 -0.56 2.18 -11.83
CA CYS A 74 -0.55 1.26 -10.69
C CYS A 74 0.33 1.77 -9.55
N ALA A 75 0.03 1.36 -8.31
CA ALA A 75 0.80 1.73 -7.13
C ALA A 75 2.26 1.23 -7.17
N SER A 76 2.49 0.06 -7.76
CA SER A 76 3.81 -0.53 -7.97
C SER A 76 4.67 0.22 -9.00
N GLY A 77 4.12 1.26 -9.64
CA GLY A 77 4.78 2.05 -10.68
C GLY A 77 4.67 1.42 -12.08
N GLY A 78 5.39 2.02 -13.03
CA GLY A 78 5.38 1.62 -14.44
C GLY A 78 4.78 2.68 -15.36
N TRP A 79 4.74 2.36 -16.66
CA TRP A 79 4.17 3.24 -17.67
C TRP A 79 2.63 3.15 -17.64
N PRO A 80 1.90 4.26 -17.83
CA PRO A 80 0.44 4.21 -17.89
C PRO A 80 -0.05 3.33 -19.05
N VAL A 81 -1.08 2.54 -18.81
CA VAL A 81 -1.69 1.63 -19.80
C VAL A 81 -3.17 1.95 -20.01
N TRP A 82 -3.71 1.57 -21.17
CA TRP A 82 -5.13 1.69 -21.51
C TRP A 82 -5.87 0.38 -21.22
N VAL A 83 -7.06 0.50 -20.63
CA VAL A 83 -7.98 -0.62 -20.36
C VAL A 83 -9.42 -0.24 -20.73
N ASP A 84 -10.32 -1.22 -20.84
CA ASP A 84 -11.76 -0.93 -20.93
C ASP A 84 -12.24 -0.32 -19.61
N GLY A 85 -12.41 1.00 -19.58
CA GLY A 85 -12.69 1.78 -18.39
C GLY A 85 -14.09 1.56 -17.82
N ARG A 86 -14.99 0.90 -18.57
CA ARG A 86 -16.34 0.54 -18.11
C ARG A 86 -16.34 -0.70 -17.22
N ARG A 87 -15.27 -1.49 -17.28
CA ARG A 87 -15.09 -2.71 -16.48
C ARG A 87 -14.35 -2.46 -15.16
N LEU A 88 -13.79 -1.26 -14.97
CA LEU A 88 -13.21 -0.85 -13.70
C LEU A 88 -14.32 -0.74 -12.64
N GLN A 89 -14.01 -1.20 -11.44
CA GLN A 89 -14.91 -1.12 -10.30
C GLN A 89 -14.49 0.05 -9.41
N GLU A 90 -15.47 0.74 -8.84
CA GLU A 90 -15.18 1.65 -7.74
C GLU A 90 -14.72 0.82 -6.53
N PRO A 91 -13.75 1.29 -5.75
CA PRO A 91 -13.40 0.61 -4.51
C PRO A 91 -14.64 0.61 -3.62
N THR A 92 -14.99 -0.53 -3.04
CA THR A 92 -16.22 -0.68 -2.26
C THR A 92 -16.25 0.34 -1.13
N GLU A 93 -17.35 1.07 -0.95
CA GLU A 93 -17.50 2.07 0.14
C GLU A 93 -17.15 1.48 1.51
N SER A 94 -17.47 0.19 1.73
CA SER A 94 -17.13 -0.54 2.95
C SER A 94 -15.62 -0.67 3.17
N GLU A 95 -14.83 -0.93 2.14
CA GLU A 95 -13.37 -1.09 2.25
C GLU A 95 -12.68 0.26 2.51
N GLN A 96 -13.15 1.32 1.85
CA GLN A 96 -12.66 2.67 2.10
C GLN A 96 -13.01 3.13 3.52
N ALA A 97 -14.24 2.90 3.97
CA ALA A 97 -14.69 3.22 5.32
C ALA A 97 -13.86 2.48 6.38
N ILE A 98 -13.61 1.17 6.19
CA ILE A 98 -12.73 0.38 7.06
C ILE A 98 -11.32 0.98 7.12
N GLY A 99 -10.74 1.36 5.97
CA GLY A 99 -9.42 1.98 5.93
C GLY A 99 -9.36 3.34 6.63
N MET A 100 -10.38 4.18 6.44
CA MET A 100 -10.47 5.50 7.09
C MET A 100 -10.66 5.38 8.61
N GLU A 101 -11.47 4.43 9.05
CA GLU A 101 -11.71 4.14 10.46
C GLU A 101 -10.42 3.64 11.13
N LEU A 102 -9.72 2.70 10.51
CA LEU A 102 -8.42 2.21 11.00
C LEU A 102 -7.39 3.33 11.11
N LEU A 103 -7.33 4.23 10.13
CA LEU A 103 -6.43 5.40 10.16
C LEU A 103 -6.80 6.36 11.30
N SER A 104 -8.10 6.55 11.56
CA SER A 104 -8.60 7.38 12.67
C SER A 104 -8.21 6.79 14.03
N GLN A 105 -8.35 5.47 14.19
CA GLN A 105 -7.95 4.74 15.39
C GLN A 105 -6.43 4.85 15.62
N LEU A 106 -5.62 4.65 14.57
CA LEU A 106 -4.16 4.77 14.67
C LEU A 106 -3.73 6.18 15.09
N LYS A 107 -4.33 7.22 14.50
CA LYS A 107 -4.04 8.61 14.87
C LYS A 107 -4.42 8.91 16.31
N THR A 108 -5.56 8.40 16.76
CA THR A 108 -6.00 8.52 18.16
C THR A 108 -5.01 7.86 19.10
N SER A 109 -4.63 6.61 18.83
CA SER A 109 -3.62 5.87 19.60
C SER A 109 -2.28 6.60 19.68
N LEU A 110 -1.80 7.13 18.54
CA LEU A 110 -0.56 7.91 18.50
C LEU A 110 -0.67 9.19 19.34
N GLY A 111 -1.80 9.89 19.23
CA GLY A 111 -2.09 11.08 20.05
C GLY A 111 -2.08 10.76 21.55
N THR A 112 -2.68 9.65 21.95
CA THR A 112 -2.65 9.16 23.34
C THR A 112 -1.21 8.86 23.79
N TYR A 113 -0.41 8.20 22.95
CA TYR A 113 0.98 7.89 23.29
C TYR A 113 1.83 9.16 23.49
N GLN A 114 1.69 10.15 22.61
CA GLN A 114 2.36 11.45 22.75
C GLN A 114 1.98 12.14 24.07
N GLN A 115 0.69 12.15 24.41
CA GLN A 115 0.23 12.76 25.67
C GLN A 115 0.83 12.06 26.89
N LEU A 116 0.92 10.72 26.88
CA LEU A 116 1.52 9.96 27.97
C LEU A 116 3.02 10.24 28.12
N LEU A 117 3.74 10.45 27.02
CA LEU A 117 5.16 10.86 27.06
C LEU A 117 5.32 12.27 27.65
N ASP A 118 4.46 13.22 27.25
CA ASP A 118 4.46 14.57 27.81
C ASP A 118 4.14 14.56 29.31
N ASP A 119 3.22 13.71 29.74
CA ASP A 119 2.87 13.52 31.15
C ASP A 119 4.02 12.91 31.95
N LEU A 120 4.73 11.92 31.40
CA LEU A 120 5.90 11.31 32.02
C LEU A 120 7.07 12.31 32.13
N GLN A 121 7.34 13.09 31.07
CA GLN A 121 8.38 14.13 31.05
C GLN A 121 8.08 15.26 32.04
N ALA A 122 6.80 15.64 32.17
CA ALA A 122 6.32 16.59 33.17
C ALA A 122 6.24 15.99 34.60
N GLN A 123 6.61 14.73 34.78
CA GLN A 123 6.52 13.99 36.05
C GLN A 123 5.10 13.95 36.65
N ARG A 124 4.07 14.03 35.80
CA ARG A 124 2.66 13.89 36.18
C ARG A 124 2.24 12.43 36.36
N ILE A 125 2.95 11.52 35.69
CA ILE A 125 2.82 10.07 35.85
C ILE A 125 4.20 9.45 36.02
N ASP A 126 4.26 8.30 36.70
CA ASP A 126 5.47 7.49 36.80
C ASP A 126 5.58 6.49 35.63
N PHE A 127 6.75 5.84 35.53
CA PHE A 127 7.03 4.91 34.45
C PHE A 127 6.11 3.66 34.45
N ASP A 128 5.65 3.23 35.62
CA ASP A 128 4.75 2.08 35.76
C ASP A 128 3.33 2.42 35.28
N SER A 129 2.84 3.60 35.62
CA SER A 129 1.55 4.13 35.16
C SER A 129 1.59 4.43 33.66
N PHE A 130 2.69 4.98 33.15
CA PHE A 130 2.94 5.11 31.72
C PHE A 130 2.83 3.75 31.02
N ARG A 131 3.55 2.72 31.50
CA ARG A 131 3.53 1.37 30.90
C ARG A 131 2.12 0.78 30.84
N ARG A 132 1.34 0.89 31.91
CA ARG A 132 -0.06 0.41 31.93
C ARG A 132 -0.94 1.13 30.91
N GLN A 133 -0.84 2.45 30.82
CA GLN A 133 -1.72 3.25 29.94
C GLN A 133 -1.30 3.17 28.47
N ALA A 134 0.01 3.14 28.20
CA ALA A 134 0.57 2.99 26.86
C ALA A 134 0.26 1.61 26.26
N PHE A 135 0.23 0.55 27.08
CA PHE A 135 -0.18 -0.78 26.65
C PHE A 135 -1.59 -0.81 26.04
N HIS A 136 -2.53 -0.04 26.59
CA HIS A 136 -3.88 0.08 26.03
C HIS A 136 -3.94 0.89 24.73
N ALA A 137 -3.03 1.83 24.52
CA ALA A 137 -2.98 2.66 23.32
C ALA A 137 -2.26 1.98 22.13
N GLY A 138 -1.29 1.11 22.39
CA GLY A 138 -0.44 0.46 21.39
C GLY A 138 -1.01 -0.80 20.71
N LEU A 139 -2.27 -1.15 20.97
CA LEU A 139 -2.93 -2.33 20.40
C LEU A 139 -3.50 -2.00 19.01
N VAL A 140 -2.83 -2.46 17.95
CA VAL A 140 -3.45 -2.56 16.63
C VAL A 140 -4.07 -3.94 16.50
N MET A 141 -5.39 -4.01 16.55
CA MET A 141 -6.12 -5.28 16.43
C MET A 141 -6.37 -5.63 14.97
N ARG A 142 -6.07 -6.87 14.57
CA ARG A 142 -6.41 -7.40 13.25
C ARG A 142 -6.94 -8.83 13.37
N ASP A 143 -8.09 -9.06 12.76
CA ASP A 143 -8.85 -10.32 12.64
C ASP A 143 -9.19 -11.02 13.98
N SER A 144 -8.20 -11.43 14.77
CA SER A 144 -8.38 -12.02 16.11
C SER A 144 -7.11 -11.97 16.98
N GLY A 145 -6.13 -11.11 16.66
CA GLY A 145 -4.92 -10.92 17.46
C GLY A 145 -4.47 -9.45 17.52
N ALA A 146 -3.50 -9.14 18.38
CA ALA A 146 -2.97 -7.79 18.54
C ALA A 146 -1.47 -7.73 18.27
N LEU A 147 -1.04 -6.75 17.48
CA LEU A 147 0.38 -6.41 17.32
C LEU A 147 0.77 -5.38 18.37
N LEU A 148 1.90 -5.63 19.04
CA LEU A 148 2.50 -4.76 20.04
C LEU A 148 3.95 -4.44 19.63
N LEU A 149 4.27 -3.16 19.54
CA LEU A 149 5.66 -2.70 19.39
C LEU A 149 6.20 -2.30 20.76
N ASP A 150 7.21 -3.02 21.25
CA ASP A 150 7.95 -2.62 22.44
C ASP A 150 9.04 -1.61 22.06
N LEU A 151 8.73 -0.32 22.21
CA LEU A 151 9.60 0.78 21.77
C LEU A 151 11.00 0.80 22.43
N PRO A 152 11.17 0.48 23.73
CA PRO A 152 12.49 0.35 24.35
C PRO A 152 13.41 -0.69 23.69
N SER A 153 12.85 -1.78 23.15
CA SER A 153 13.63 -2.88 22.55
C SER A 153 13.54 -2.92 21.01
N GLY A 154 12.67 -2.12 20.40
CA GLY A 154 12.40 -2.15 18.96
C GLY A 154 11.76 -3.45 18.48
N THR A 155 11.21 -4.26 19.39
CA THR A 155 10.73 -5.62 19.08
C THR A 155 9.23 -5.65 18.84
N TRP A 156 8.83 -6.32 17.77
CA TRP A 156 7.43 -6.62 17.47
C TRP A 156 7.00 -7.91 18.17
N TYR A 157 5.84 -7.84 18.79
CA TYR A 157 5.15 -8.96 19.38
C TYR A 157 3.76 -9.14 18.78
N TRP A 158 3.33 -10.38 18.63
CA TRP A 158 1.97 -10.75 18.28
C TRP A 158 1.30 -11.45 19.46
N TYR A 159 0.11 -11.01 19.81
CA TYR A 159 -0.72 -11.63 20.82
C TYR A 159 -1.89 -12.35 20.14
N ASP A 160 -1.99 -13.66 20.34
CA ASP A 160 -2.99 -14.54 19.72
C ASP A 160 -4.26 -14.73 20.59
N GLY A 161 -4.37 -13.99 21.70
CA GLY A 161 -5.42 -14.16 22.70
C GLY A 161 -5.07 -15.12 23.84
N ILE A 162 -3.96 -15.86 23.75
CA ILE A 162 -3.50 -16.81 24.78
C ILE A 162 -2.05 -16.54 25.18
N ARG A 163 -1.16 -16.25 24.22
CA ARG A 163 0.27 -16.03 24.43
C ARG A 163 0.82 -14.90 23.56
N LEU A 164 1.91 -14.31 24.05
CA LEU A 164 2.70 -13.32 23.32
C LEU A 164 3.82 -14.03 22.55
N HIS A 165 3.92 -13.75 21.26
CA HIS A 165 4.89 -14.31 20.34
C HIS A 165 5.82 -13.20 19.84
N THR A 166 7.14 -13.42 19.88
CA THR A 166 8.11 -12.46 19.34
C THR A 166 8.20 -12.62 17.82
N MET A 167 7.99 -11.55 17.06
CA MET A 167 8.04 -11.55 15.59
C MET A 167 9.39 -11.09 15.02
N GLY A 168 10.16 -10.31 15.76
CA GLY A 168 11.47 -9.79 15.32
C GLY A 168 11.69 -8.33 15.71
N SER A 169 12.90 -7.82 15.51
CA SER A 169 13.29 -6.43 15.80
C SER A 169 13.23 -5.57 14.54
N PHE A 170 12.64 -4.38 14.62
CA PHE A 170 12.60 -3.40 13.52
C PHE A 170 13.95 -2.69 13.31
N LEU A 171 14.90 -2.85 14.24
CA LEU A 171 16.27 -2.35 14.01
C LEU A 171 17.00 -3.13 12.89
N ASP A 172 16.42 -4.22 12.38
CA ASP A 172 17.05 -5.06 11.35
C ASP A 172 16.30 -5.19 10.00
N GLU A 173 14.96 -5.20 9.86
CA GLU A 173 14.26 -5.04 8.55
C GLU A 173 12.71 -5.02 8.67
N GLU A 174 12.03 -4.72 7.55
CA GLU A 174 10.59 -4.46 7.31
C GLU A 174 9.59 -5.44 8.01
N PRO A 175 8.37 -4.98 8.42
CA PRO A 175 7.38 -5.83 9.10
C PRO A 175 7.04 -7.13 8.33
N PRO A 176 6.88 -8.27 9.02
CA PRO A 176 6.59 -9.55 8.37
C PRO A 176 5.23 -9.52 7.65
N PRO A 177 5.11 -10.18 6.49
CA PRO A 177 3.86 -10.22 5.77
C PRO A 177 2.80 -10.98 6.55
N ASP A 178 1.59 -10.46 6.41
CA ASP A 178 0.36 -10.95 7.00
C ASP A 178 0.10 -12.43 6.67
N ARG A 179 0.20 -13.29 7.68
CA ARG A 179 -0.06 -14.72 7.52
C ARG A 179 -1.56 -14.97 7.64
N ALA A 180 -2.22 -14.91 6.49
CA ALA A 180 -3.64 -15.20 6.31
C ALA A 180 -4.08 -16.47 7.05
N ALA A 181 -5.23 -16.36 7.71
CA ALA A 181 -5.97 -17.46 8.28
C ALA A 181 -6.21 -18.56 7.23
N GLY A 182 -5.96 -19.80 7.65
CA GLY A 182 -6.19 -21.01 6.87
C GLY A 182 -6.02 -22.25 7.74
N SER A 183 -7.11 -22.63 8.41
CA SER A 183 -7.33 -23.90 9.09
C SER A 183 -7.16 -25.10 8.17
N ALA A 184 -6.72 -26.25 8.71
CA ALA A 184 -7.46 -27.52 8.67
C ALA A 184 -6.64 -28.70 9.24
N GLU A 185 -7.26 -29.37 10.21
CA GLU A 185 -7.32 -30.81 10.49
C GLU A 185 -6.19 -31.77 10.06
N GLY A 186 -5.81 -32.62 11.03
CA GLY A 186 -5.00 -33.83 10.88
C GLY A 186 -4.48 -34.31 12.23
#